data_AF-W9DC13-F1
#
_entry.id   AF-W9DC13-F1
#
_cell.length_a   1.000
_cell.length_b   1.000
_cell.length_c   1.000
_cell.angle_alpha   90.00
_cell.angle_beta   90.00
_cell.angle_gamma   90.00
#
_symmetry.space_group_name_H-M   'P 1'
#
loop_
_entity.id
_entity.type
_entity.pdbx_description
1 polymer ?
#
loop_
_entity_poly.entity_id
_entity_poly.type
_entity_poly.pdbx_seq_one_letter_code
_entity_poly.pdbx_strand_id
1 'polypeptide(L)'
;MPLVLELTPADLAPFATIPEAKAAQMITDALAIARTIAPCIADDEFEHADAAKAIIRGAILRWDATGAAALTTQSTAGPISETVTVGARRSMFFPSEITGLQKLCGQQRRGRAYTIDTTPPPTTSVPVRVLNLPGQ
;
A
#
# COMPACT_ATOMS: atom_id res chain seq x y z
N MET A 1 -17.56 17.64 8.33
CA MET A 1 -16.19 17.48 8.85
C MET A 1 -15.47 16.65 7.81
N PRO A 2 -14.44 17.16 7.12
CA PRO A 2 -13.73 16.38 6.11
C PRO A 2 -13.15 15.14 6.81
N LEU A 3 -13.45 13.95 6.28
CA LEU A 3 -13.02 12.66 6.82
C LEU A 3 -11.63 12.33 6.26
N VAL A 4 -10.71 13.30 6.36
CA VAL A 4 -9.32 13.08 5.95
C VAL A 4 -8.77 11.96 6.81
N LEU A 5 -8.16 10.97 6.17
CA LEU A 5 -7.48 9.88 6.85
C LEU A 5 -6.26 10.43 7.62
N GLU A 6 -6.48 10.78 8.88
CA GLU A 6 -5.43 11.20 9.80
C GLU A 6 -5.15 10.12 10.86
N LEU A 7 -3.86 9.80 10.99
CA LEU A 7 -3.32 8.86 11.96
C LEU A 7 -2.24 9.59 12.75
N THR A 8 -2.35 9.56 14.08
CA THR A 8 -1.43 10.24 15.00
C THR A 8 -0.74 9.24 15.91
N PRO A 9 0.39 9.58 16.56
CA PRO A 9 1.01 8.71 17.54
C PRO A 9 0.06 8.27 18.67
N ALA A 10 -0.90 9.12 19.04
CA ALA A 10 -1.92 8.80 20.04
C ALA A 10 -2.85 7.64 19.63
N ASP A 11 -3.02 7.40 18.33
CA ASP A 11 -3.82 6.26 17.83
C ASP A 11 -3.12 4.90 18.01
N LEU A 12 -1.79 4.93 18.22
CA LEU A 12 -0.95 3.75 18.42
C LEU A 12 -0.71 3.45 19.91
N ALA A 13 -0.71 4.49 20.75
CA ALA A 13 -0.41 4.40 22.18
C ALA A 13 -1.25 3.35 22.97
N PRO A 14 -2.54 3.11 22.65
CA PRO A 14 -3.32 2.07 23.32
C PRO A 14 -2.86 0.63 23.03
N PHE A 15 -2.07 0.42 21.98
CA PHE A 15 -1.68 -0.91 21.50
C PHE A 15 -0.21 -1.23 21.73
N ALA A 16 0.66 -0.23 21.71
CA ALA A 16 2.10 -0.41 21.89
C ALA A 16 2.78 0.85 22.43
N THR A 17 3.84 0.64 23.22
CA THR A 17 4.72 1.72 23.68
C THR A 17 5.81 1.96 22.64
N ILE A 18 5.58 2.92 21.74
CA ILE A 18 6.50 3.29 20.67
C ILE A 18 7.03 4.72 20.93
N PRO A 19 8.34 4.98 20.85
CA PRO A 19 8.86 6.34 20.93
C PRO A 19 8.19 7.25 19.90
N GLU A 20 7.76 8.45 20.31
CA GLU A 20 6.95 9.34 19.46
C GLU A 20 7.62 9.66 18.11
N ALA A 21 8.93 9.94 18.12
CA ALA A 21 9.70 10.17 16.90
C ALA A 21 9.67 8.95 15.95
N LYS A 22 9.75 7.73 16.48
CA LYS A 22 9.65 6.50 15.70
C LYS A 22 8.22 6.32 15.15
N ALA A 23 7.21 6.52 16.00
CA ALA A 23 5.81 6.43 15.61
C ALA A 23 5.45 7.39 14.47
N ALA A 24 5.92 8.65 14.54
CA ALA A 24 5.68 9.65 13.50
C ALA A 24 6.28 9.25 12.15
N GLN A 25 7.51 8.73 12.14
CA GLN A 25 8.15 8.24 10.91
C GLN A 25 7.42 7.02 10.34
N MET A 26 7.08 6.05 11.20
CA MET A 26 6.32 4.88 10.79
C MET A 26 4.96 5.25 10.17
N ILE A 27 4.24 6.20 10.77
CA ILE A 27 2.96 6.70 10.24
C ILE A 27 3.17 7.36 8.88
N THR A 28 4.20 8.19 8.75
CA THR A 28 4.52 8.91 7.49
C THR A 28 4.78 7.92 6.36
N ASP A 29 5.62 6.92 6.60
CA ASP A 29 5.93 5.86 5.63
C ASP A 29 4.70 5.03 5.27
N ALA A 30 3.89 4.66 6.27
CA ALA A 30 2.67 3.90 6.06
C ALA A 30 1.68 4.64 5.16
N LEU A 31 1.44 5.92 5.45
CA LEU A 31 0.53 6.76 4.70
C LEU A 31 1.05 7.02 3.28
N ALA A 32 2.37 7.24 3.12
CA ALA A 32 2.97 7.41 1.81
C ALA A 32 2.73 6.17 0.92
N ILE A 33 3.01 4.97 1.43
CA ILE A 33 2.80 3.73 0.67
C ILE A 33 1.30 3.49 0.45
N ALA A 34 0.45 3.68 1.46
CA ALA A 34 -0.99 3.49 1.34
C ALA A 34 -1.61 4.37 0.23
N ARG A 35 -1.17 5.62 0.10
CA ARG A 35 -1.63 6.55 -0.95
C ARG A 35 -1.22 6.10 -2.36
N THR A 36 -0.10 5.37 -2.49
CA THR A 36 0.31 4.84 -3.81
C THR A 36 -0.54 3.66 -4.27
N ILE A 37 -0.93 2.77 -3.36
CA ILE A 37 -1.75 1.58 -3.67
C ILE A 37 -3.25 1.87 -3.70
N ALA A 38 -3.69 2.87 -2.95
CA ALA A 38 -5.09 3.22 -2.73
C ALA A 38 -5.24 4.76 -2.69
N PRO A 39 -5.14 5.46 -3.83
CA PRO A 39 -5.13 6.93 -3.86
C PRO A 39 -6.44 7.56 -3.38
N CYS A 40 -7.55 6.82 -3.39
CA CYS A 40 -8.86 7.29 -2.91
C CYS A 40 -8.88 7.69 -1.43
N ILE A 41 -7.91 7.21 -0.63
CA ILE A 41 -7.83 7.53 0.80
C ILE A 41 -7.36 8.96 1.07
N ALA A 42 -6.87 9.65 0.04
CA ALA A 42 -6.47 11.06 0.11
C ALA A 42 -7.65 12.01 -0.20
N ASP A 43 -8.80 11.49 -0.65
CA ASP A 43 -9.99 12.29 -0.91
C ASP A 43 -10.70 12.63 0.42
N ASP A 44 -11.07 13.91 0.59
CA ASP A 44 -11.77 14.40 1.80
C ASP A 44 -13.17 13.77 1.99
N GLU A 45 -13.74 13.23 0.90
CA GLU A 45 -15.05 12.58 0.83
C GLU A 45 -14.96 11.05 0.97
N PHE A 46 -13.82 10.51 1.40
CA PHE A 46 -13.64 9.07 1.54
C PHE A 46 -14.50 8.48 2.68
N GLU A 47 -15.53 7.72 2.32
CA GLU A 47 -16.55 7.20 3.26
C GLU A 47 -16.01 6.13 4.22
N HIS A 48 -14.84 5.55 3.94
CA HIS A 48 -14.31 4.40 4.70
C HIS A 48 -13.00 4.74 5.43
N ALA A 49 -12.81 6.00 5.83
CA ALA A 49 -11.62 6.48 6.51
C ALA A 49 -11.27 5.64 7.76
N ASP A 50 -12.25 5.30 8.59
CA ASP A 50 -12.03 4.49 9.80
C ASP A 50 -11.52 3.07 9.50
N ALA A 51 -12.05 2.46 8.43
CA ALA A 51 -11.62 1.13 8.01
C ALA A 51 -10.18 1.15 7.46
N ALA A 52 -9.84 2.16 6.66
CA ALA A 52 -8.46 2.37 6.20
C ALA A 52 -7.51 2.63 7.38
N LYS A 53 -7.94 3.44 8.36
CA LYS A 53 -7.20 3.73 9.59
C LYS A 53 -6.89 2.46 10.37
N ALA A 54 -7.86 1.56 10.51
CA ALA A 54 -7.68 0.28 11.19
C ALA A 54 -6.66 -0.63 10.49
N ILE A 55 -6.70 -0.73 9.16
CA ILE A 55 -5.75 -1.54 8.37
C ILE A 55 -4.33 -1.00 8.50
N ILE A 56 -4.15 0.32 8.33
CA ILE A 56 -2.83 0.96 8.39
C ILE A 56 -2.24 0.85 9.79
N ARG A 57 -3.05 1.04 10.84
CA ARG A 57 -2.61 0.85 12.23
C ARG A 57 -2.15 -0.59 12.48
N GLY A 58 -2.90 -1.59 12.00
CA GLY A 58 -2.50 -3.00 12.11
C GLY A 58 -1.14 -3.28 11.46
N ALA A 59 -0.91 -2.74 10.27
CA ALA A 59 0.36 -2.86 9.57
C ALA A 59 1.52 -2.22 10.35
N ILE A 60 1.32 -1.00 10.89
CA ILE A 60 2.33 -0.30 11.70
C ILE A 60 2.69 -1.09 12.95
N LEU A 61 1.69 -1.52 13.74
CA LEU A 61 1.93 -2.25 14.99
C LEU A 61 2.63 -3.59 14.75
N ARG A 62 2.25 -4.30 13.68
CA ARG A 62 2.94 -5.51 13.25
C ARG A 62 4.38 -5.21 12.83
N TRP A 63 4.60 -4.14 12.07
CA TRP A 63 5.93 -3.76 11.63
C TRP A 63 6.83 -3.36 12.81
N ASP A 64 6.29 -2.67 13.81
CA ASP A 64 6.96 -2.40 15.08
C ASP A 64 7.37 -3.68 15.81
N ALA A 65 6.43 -4.63 15.96
CA ALA A 65 6.67 -5.91 16.63
C ALA A 65 7.66 -6.81 15.87
N THR A 66 7.63 -6.81 14.54
CA THR A 66 8.49 -7.65 13.69
C THR A 66 9.86 -7.01 13.43
N GLY A 67 10.03 -5.71 13.72
CA GLY A 67 11.29 -4.98 13.60
C GLY A 67 12.43 -5.53 14.47
N ALA A 68 12.14 -6.44 15.41
CA ALA A 68 13.11 -7.12 16.27
C ALA A 68 13.25 -8.64 16.03
N ALA A 69 12.36 -9.28 15.26
CA ALA A 69 12.38 -10.72 15.04
C ALA A 69 12.10 -11.04 13.57
N ALA A 70 13.12 -11.53 12.86
CA ALA A 70 12.91 -12.21 11.59
C ALA A 70 11.98 -13.42 11.84
N LEU A 71 10.78 -13.38 11.26
CA LEU A 71 9.87 -14.52 11.27
C LEU A 71 10.51 -15.66 10.46
N THR A 72 11.21 -16.56 11.15
CA THR A 72 11.52 -17.90 10.65
C THR A 72 10.23 -18.70 10.72
N THR A 73 9.53 -18.86 9.61
CA THR A 73 8.46 -19.86 9.50
C THR A 73 9.10 -21.24 9.52
N GLN A 74 9.09 -21.88 10.67
CA GLN A 74 9.44 -23.29 10.81
C GLN A 74 8.20 -24.12 10.48
N SER A 75 8.20 -24.76 9.33
CA SER A 75 7.16 -25.73 8.96
C SER A 75 7.66 -27.13 9.30
N THR A 76 7.21 -27.69 10.42
CA THR A 76 7.53 -29.07 10.81
C THR A 76 6.54 -30.02 10.16
N ALA A 77 6.97 -30.73 9.10
CA ALA A 77 6.22 -31.81 8.48
C ALA A 77 6.96 -33.14 8.72
N GLY A 78 6.76 -33.75 9.89
CA GLY A 78 7.38 -35.04 10.23
C GLY A 78 8.89 -34.97 10.54
N PRO A 79 9.67 -36.03 10.31
CA PRO A 79 11.09 -36.12 10.71
C PRO A 79 12.04 -35.21 9.91
N ILE A 80 11.51 -34.44 8.96
CA ILE A 80 12.25 -33.53 8.09
C ILE A 80 11.87 -32.10 8.48
N SER A 81 12.84 -31.39 9.04
CA SER A 81 12.71 -29.96 9.35
C SER A 81 13.38 -29.17 8.24
N GLU A 82 12.59 -28.49 7.40
CA GLU A 82 13.11 -27.61 6.36
C GLU A 82 13.01 -26.15 6.84
N THR A 83 14.16 -25.50 7.01
CA THR A 83 14.20 -24.06 7.34
C THR A 83 14.16 -23.27 6.04
N VAL A 84 12.95 -22.98 5.55
CA VAL A 84 12.79 -22.07 4.41
C VAL A 84 13.01 -20.65 4.89
N THR A 85 14.23 -20.14 4.69
CA THR A 85 14.53 -18.71 4.91
C THR A 85 13.99 -17.94 3.71
N VAL A 86 12.70 -17.59 3.73
CA VAL A 86 12.14 -16.71 2.70
C VAL A 86 12.74 -15.32 2.93
N GLY A 87 13.82 -15.02 2.22
CA GLY A 87 14.38 -13.68 2.09
C GLY A 87 13.41 -12.77 1.33
N ALA A 88 12.20 -12.56 1.84
CA ALA A 88 11.25 -11.65 1.25
C ALA A 88 11.72 -10.23 1.55
N ARG A 89 11.89 -9.42 0.50
CA ARG A 89 11.92 -7.96 0.62
C ARG A 89 10.60 -7.56 1.30
N ARG A 90 10.62 -7.39 2.63
CA ARG A 90 9.42 -7.22 3.45
C ARG A 90 8.80 -5.86 3.13
N SER A 91 7.77 -5.85 2.29
CA SER A 91 6.91 -4.68 2.12
C SER A 91 6.23 -4.37 3.44
N MET A 92 6.08 -3.08 3.75
CA MET A 92 5.43 -2.61 4.98
C MET A 92 4.02 -3.20 5.15
N PHE A 93 3.29 -3.36 4.04
CA PHE A 93 1.97 -3.99 4.01
C PHE A 93 2.04 -5.44 3.55
N PHE A 94 1.18 -6.27 4.12
CA PHE A 94 0.90 -7.63 3.64
C PHE A 94 -0.05 -7.61 2.43
N PRO A 95 -0.04 -8.67 1.59
CA PRO A 95 -0.94 -8.77 0.45
C PRO A 95 -2.43 -8.64 0.83
N SER A 96 -2.84 -9.16 2.00
CA SER A 96 -4.21 -9.02 2.52
C SER A 96 -4.57 -7.58 2.88
N GLU A 97 -3.62 -6.82 3.43
CA GLU A 97 -3.80 -5.41 3.77
C GLU A 97 -3.89 -4.55 2.49
N ILE A 98 -3.03 -4.83 1.51
CA ILE A 98 -3.06 -4.15 0.19
C ILE A 98 -4.41 -4.39 -0.49
N THR A 99 -4.84 -5.64 -0.58
CA THR A 99 -6.14 -5.98 -1.19
C THR A 99 -7.31 -5.40 -0.40
N GLY A 100 -7.21 -5.29 0.93
CA GLY A 100 -8.17 -4.58 1.76
C GLY A 100 -8.30 -3.10 1.40
N LEU A 101 -7.17 -2.39 1.34
CA LEU A 101 -7.13 -0.96 0.97
C LEU A 101 -7.66 -0.72 -0.45
N GLN A 102 -7.27 -1.57 -1.41
CA GLN A 102 -7.77 -1.49 -2.78
C GLN A 102 -9.29 -1.75 -2.87
N LYS A 103 -9.82 -2.69 -2.07
CA LYS A 103 -11.25 -2.96 -2.00
C LYS A 103 -12.04 -1.76 -1.48
N LEU A 104 -11.54 -1.03 -0.50
CA LEU A 104 -12.19 0.19 0.00
C LEU A 104 -12.31 1.24 -1.12
N CYS A 105 -11.26 1.43 -1.94
CA CYS A 105 -11.35 2.29 -3.12
C CYS A 105 -12.33 1.75 -4.17
N GLY A 106 -12.41 0.43 -4.33
CA GLY A 106 -13.36 -0.22 -5.23
C GLY A 106 -14.82 -0.05 -4.77
N GLN A 107 -15.08 -0.03 -3.47
CA GLN A 107 -16.42 0.16 -2.89
C GLN A 107 -16.91 1.60 -3.07
N GLN A 108 -16.06 2.60 -2.83
CA GLN A 108 -16.36 4.01 -3.11
C GLN A 108 -16.75 4.24 -4.58
N ARG A 109 -16.22 3.39 -5.46
CA ARG A 109 -16.42 3.39 -6.90
C ARG A 109 -17.70 2.67 -7.36
N ARG A 110 -18.29 1.81 -6.52
CA ARG A 110 -19.54 1.07 -6.81
C ARG A 110 -20.74 1.99 -6.58
N GLY A 111 -20.95 2.90 -7.52
CA GLY A 111 -22.01 3.90 -7.47
C GLY A 111 -21.80 5.04 -8.46
N ARG A 112 -20.57 5.18 -9.00
CA ARG A 112 -20.27 6.15 -10.06
C ARG A 112 -20.41 5.49 -11.44
N ALA A 113 -21.08 6.17 -12.35
CA ALA A 113 -21.17 5.75 -13.75
C ALA A 113 -19.78 5.83 -14.40
N TYR A 114 -19.37 4.75 -15.08
CA TYR A 114 -18.14 4.75 -15.87
C TYR A 114 -18.49 4.93 -17.34
N THR A 115 -17.81 5.86 -18.00
CA THR A 115 -17.84 6.00 -19.46
C THR A 115 -16.64 5.25 -20.03
N ILE A 116 -16.90 4.15 -20.72
CA ILE A 116 -15.90 3.51 -21.57
C ILE A 116 -15.87 4.33 -22.85
N ASP A 117 -14.75 5.01 -23.10
CA ASP A 117 -14.50 5.60 -24.41
C ASP A 117 -14.15 4.49 -25.38
N THR A 118 -15.07 4.19 -26.30
CA THR A 118 -14.89 3.20 -27.36
C THR A 118 -14.37 3.83 -28.65
N THR A 119 -14.04 5.11 -28.66
CA THR A 119 -13.47 5.73 -29.84
C THR A 119 -12.08 5.15 -30.11
N PRO A 120 -11.80 4.67 -31.35
CA PRO A 120 -10.48 4.18 -31.69
C PRO A 120 -9.46 5.30 -31.51
N PRO A 121 -8.28 5.04 -30.90
CA PRO A 121 -7.23 6.04 -30.83
C PRO A 121 -6.87 6.48 -32.25
N PRO A 122 -6.65 7.78 -32.50
CA PRO A 122 -6.29 8.25 -33.83
C PRO A 122 -4.98 7.59 -34.23
N THR A 123 -5.00 6.85 -35.35
CA THR A 123 -3.80 6.29 -35.99
C THR A 123 -2.95 7.43 -36.51
N THR A 124 -2.19 8.05 -35.61
CA THR A 124 -1.21 9.06 -35.98
C THR A 124 0.03 8.29 -36.38
N SER A 125 0.17 8.00 -37.68
CA SER A 125 1.41 7.50 -38.25
C SER A 125 2.45 8.61 -38.11
N VAL A 126 3.21 8.61 -37.02
CA VAL A 126 4.40 9.45 -36.88
C VAL A 126 5.41 8.94 -37.91
N PRO A 127 5.78 9.72 -38.94
CA PRO A 127 6.84 9.29 -39.83
C PRO A 127 8.14 9.23 -39.01
N VAL A 128 8.71 8.03 -38.90
CA VAL A 128 10.07 7.85 -38.38
C VAL A 128 11.00 8.58 -39.36
N ARG A 129 11.40 9.80 -38.98
CA ARG A 129 12.45 10.51 -39.69
C ARG A 129 13.76 9.83 -39.34
N VAL A 130 14.18 8.88 -40.18
CA VAL A 130 15.54 8.32 -40.14
C VAL A 130 16.49 9.49 -40.40
N LEU A 131 17.13 9.99 -39.35
CA LEU A 131 18.26 10.90 -39.49
C LEU A 131 19.40 10.08 -40.10
N ASN A 132 19.56 10.21 -41.42
CA ASN A 132 20.71 9.70 -42.13
C ASN A 132 21.94 10.45 -41.59
N LEU A 133 22.75 9.78 -40.78
CA LEU A 133 24.07 10.28 -40.38
C LEU A 133 24.98 10.13 -41.61
N PRO A 134 25.47 11.22 -42.22
CA PRO A 134 26.46 11.10 -43.27
C PRO A 134 27.76 10.59 -42.64
N GLY A 135 28.24 9.46 -43.17
CA GLY A 135 29.61 9.05 -42.91
C GLY A 135 30.57 10.12 -43.41
N GLN A 136 31.44 10.58 -42.50
CA GLN A 136 32.88 10.69 -42.68
C GLN A 136 33.53 10.64 -41.29
#